data_AF-A0A9X8UNR3-F1
#
_entry.id   AF-A0A9X8UNR3-F1
#
_cell.length_a   1.000
_cell.length_b   1.000
_cell.length_c   1.000
_cell.angle_alpha   90.00
_cell.angle_beta   90.00
_cell.angle_gamma   90.00
#
_symmetry.space_group_name_H-M   'P 1'
#
loop_
_entity.id
_entity.type
_entity.pdbx_description
1 polymer ?
#
loop_
_entity_poly.entity_id
_entity_poly.type
_entity_poly.pdbx_seq_one_letter_code
_entity_poly.pdbx_strand_id
1 'polypeptide(L)'
;MKDEKLFSLEEAASTLGVETKELRSYLRQHRPKGAIQKPPQPGGNWHVSAALQTQLQFAGAPGLEISLTPIDDQVIESLDWSPWDSFEATADSAPVAPGVYMFRRAGASDHEPIYVGQAGERSGKGLRGRLKIYSSGQGATSGMGKYAFDEGLADPQWLRDLAIEADRGESRSIQQVARLAIDRLNLEGRWVTCIHRKAALLLEAALIRKYHLSLWNVAGAPKDVES
;
A
#
# COMPACT_ATOMS: atom_id res chain seq x y z
N MET A 1 17.84 8.43 -8.07
CA MET A 1 17.78 8.01 -6.66
C MET A 1 17.88 9.28 -5.85
N LYS A 2 16.78 9.78 -5.26
CA LYS A 2 16.87 10.99 -4.43
C LYS A 2 17.77 10.65 -3.24
N ASP A 3 18.71 11.50 -2.89
CA ASP A 3 19.45 11.37 -1.64
C ASP A 3 18.43 11.48 -0.49
N GLU A 4 18.07 10.33 0.08
CA GLU A 4 17.11 10.26 1.18
C GLU A 4 17.71 11.00 2.37
N LYS A 5 16.99 12.01 2.89
CA LYS A 5 17.44 12.77 4.05
C LYS A 5 17.58 11.84 5.25
N LEU A 6 18.76 11.83 5.84
CA LEU A 6 19.08 11.07 7.05
C LEU A 6 19.24 12.02 8.22
N PHE A 7 18.60 11.68 9.32
CA PHE A 7 18.72 12.37 10.60
C PHE A 7 19.67 11.60 11.50
N SER A 8 20.49 12.32 12.26
CA SER A 8 21.23 11.73 13.37
C SER A 8 20.25 11.14 14.40
N LEU A 9 20.76 10.25 15.24
CA LEU A 9 19.95 9.62 16.27
C LEU A 9 19.39 10.65 17.26
N GLU A 10 20.17 11.67 17.61
CA GLU A 10 19.77 12.75 18.53
C GLU A 10 18.65 13.61 17.92
N GLU A 11 18.76 14.01 16.65
CA GLU A 11 17.73 14.77 15.95
C GLU A 11 16.42 13.97 15.83
N ALA A 12 16.51 12.69 15.48
CA ALA A 12 15.35 11.82 15.35
C ALA A 12 14.67 11.59 16.72
N ALA A 13 15.45 11.33 17.78
CA ALA A 13 14.94 11.12 19.13
C ALA A 13 14.21 12.37 19.66
N SER A 14 14.83 13.55 19.49
CA SER A 14 14.24 14.83 19.86
C SER A 14 12.90 15.06 19.15
N THR A 15 12.85 14.81 17.84
CA THR A 15 11.63 14.99 17.05
C THR A 15 10.53 13.98 17.40
N LEU A 16 10.91 12.76 17.79
CA LEU A 16 9.98 11.71 18.23
C LEU A 16 9.54 11.88 19.68
N GLY A 17 10.17 12.78 20.45
CA GLY A 17 9.91 12.98 21.87
C GLY A 17 10.32 11.78 22.73
N VAL A 18 11.34 11.03 22.32
CA VAL A 18 11.82 9.83 23.04
C VAL A 18 13.28 9.98 23.45
N GLU A 19 13.70 9.19 24.43
CA GLU A 19 15.10 9.14 24.84
C GLU A 19 15.99 8.55 23.74
N THR A 20 17.14 9.18 23.47
CA THR A 20 18.11 8.71 22.46
C THR A 20 18.53 7.26 22.69
N LYS A 21 18.64 6.84 23.96
CA LYS A 21 18.99 5.46 24.35
C LYS A 21 17.90 4.45 23.96
N GLU A 22 16.63 4.81 24.14
CA GLU A 22 15.49 3.95 23.81
C GLU A 22 15.38 3.78 22.30
N LEU A 23 15.46 4.88 21.54
CA LEU A 23 15.46 4.84 20.09
C LEU A 23 16.63 3.99 19.56
N ARG A 24 17.84 4.14 20.12
CA ARG A 24 18.98 3.29 19.77
C ARG A 24 18.72 1.81 20.01
N SER A 25 18.14 1.48 21.16
CA SER A 25 17.82 0.10 21.54
C SER A 25 16.83 -0.51 20.54
N TYR A 26 15.76 0.22 20.22
CA TYR A 26 14.78 -0.17 19.22
C TYR A 26 15.41 -0.40 17.84
N LEU A 27 16.17 0.56 17.31
CA LEU A 27 16.81 0.44 15.99
C LEU A 27 17.78 -0.74 15.92
N ARG A 28 18.55 -0.98 16.98
CA ARG A 28 19.47 -2.11 17.06
C ARG A 28 18.75 -3.46 17.10
N GLN A 29 17.65 -3.54 17.84
CA GLN A 29 16.88 -4.77 18.02
C GLN A 29 16.06 -5.12 16.77
N HIS A 30 15.37 -4.14 16.20
CA HIS A 30 14.39 -4.37 15.14
C HIS A 30 14.93 -4.12 13.73
N ARG A 31 15.98 -3.30 13.59
CA ARG A 31 16.59 -2.90 12.31
C ARG A 31 15.56 -2.62 11.20
N PRO A 32 14.55 -1.75 11.45
CA PRO A 32 13.54 -1.45 10.45
C PRO A 32 14.17 -0.80 9.21
N LYS A 33 13.51 -0.91 8.05
CA LYS A 33 13.93 -0.22 6.83
C LYS A 33 14.04 1.29 7.11
N GLY A 34 15.13 1.91 6.68
CA GLY A 34 15.46 3.31 6.97
C GLY A 34 16.30 3.52 8.24
N ALA A 35 16.58 2.47 9.02
CA ALA A 35 17.57 2.50 10.09
C ALA A 35 18.97 2.21 9.52
N ILE A 36 19.85 3.19 9.54
CA ILE A 36 21.16 3.11 8.89
C ILE A 36 22.27 3.29 9.93
N GLN A 37 23.23 2.37 9.96
CA GLN A 37 24.41 2.49 10.80
C GLN A 37 25.63 2.92 9.97
N LYS A 38 26.32 4.00 10.37
CA LYS A 38 27.50 4.53 9.68
C LYS A 38 28.71 4.65 10.65
N PRO A 39 29.83 3.94 10.42
CA PRO A 39 29.99 2.81 9.49
C PRO A 39 29.07 1.62 9.84
N PRO A 40 28.80 0.69 8.90
CA PRO A 40 27.85 -0.43 9.10
C PRO A 40 28.46 -1.56 9.96
N GLN A 41 29.06 -1.20 11.09
CA GLN A 41 29.74 -2.10 12.01
C GLN A 41 29.43 -1.70 13.47
N PRO A 42 29.63 -2.59 14.45
CA PRO A 42 29.48 -2.26 15.86
C PRO A 42 30.27 -0.98 16.22
N GLY A 43 29.62 -0.05 16.92
CA GLY A 43 30.19 1.25 17.25
C GLY A 43 29.91 2.38 16.23
N GLY A 44 29.35 2.07 15.06
CA GLY A 44 28.88 3.11 14.12
C GLY A 44 27.64 3.86 14.61
N ASN A 45 27.52 5.11 14.20
CA ASN A 45 26.41 6.00 14.57
C ASN A 45 25.14 5.63 13.81
N TRP A 46 24.03 5.53 14.55
CA TRP A 46 22.72 5.28 13.97
C TRP A 46 22.14 6.56 13.37
N HIS A 47 21.51 6.39 12.22
CA HIS A 47 20.76 7.43 11.52
C HIS A 47 19.38 6.87 11.18
N VAL A 48 18.41 7.76 11.12
CA VAL A 48 17.02 7.46 10.80
C VAL A 48 16.66 8.20 9.52
N SER A 49 16.11 7.49 8.54
CA SER A 49 15.64 8.13 7.32
C SER A 49 14.36 8.92 7.56
N ALA A 50 14.11 9.95 6.74
CA ALA A 50 12.90 10.76 6.85
C ALA A 50 11.60 9.93 6.77
N ALA A 51 11.58 8.91 5.90
CA ALA A 51 10.44 8.01 5.78
C ALA A 51 10.23 7.18 7.05
N LEU A 52 11.30 6.63 7.64
CA LEU A 52 11.21 5.88 8.90
C LEU A 52 10.73 6.77 10.05
N GLN A 53 11.29 7.98 10.18
CA GLN A 53 10.89 8.93 11.21
C GLN A 53 9.41 9.30 11.11
N THR A 54 8.95 9.65 9.90
CA THR A 54 7.53 9.96 9.64
C THR A 54 6.63 8.81 10.08
N GLN A 55 7.00 7.56 9.74
CA GLN A 55 6.21 6.39 10.10
C GLN A 55 6.19 6.11 11.60
N LEU A 56 7.31 6.33 12.29
CA LEU A 56 7.36 6.25 13.75
C LEU A 56 6.48 7.32 14.40
N GLN A 57 6.41 8.53 13.84
CA GLN A 57 5.56 9.61 14.36
C GLN A 57 4.07 9.28 14.27
N PHE A 58 3.57 8.69 13.18
CA PHE A 58 2.13 8.41 13.10
C PHE A 58 1.73 7.02 13.62
N ALA A 59 2.65 6.05 13.64
CA ALA A 59 2.33 4.67 14.00
C ALA A 59 2.89 4.20 15.35
N GLY A 60 3.88 4.91 15.87
CA GLY A 60 4.66 4.54 17.05
C GLY A 60 5.55 3.32 16.79
N ALA A 61 6.13 2.79 17.86
CA ALA A 61 6.84 1.52 17.83
C ALA A 61 6.72 0.80 19.17
N PRO A 62 6.80 -0.55 19.20
CA PRO A 62 6.82 -1.30 20.45
C PRO A 62 7.96 -0.82 21.36
N GLY A 63 7.64 -0.49 22.61
CA GLY A 63 8.62 -0.06 23.61
C GLY A 63 9.14 1.38 23.44
N LEU A 64 8.54 2.19 22.56
CA LEU A 64 8.81 3.62 22.44
C LEU A 64 7.53 4.41 22.74
N GLU A 65 7.58 5.29 23.74
CA GLU A 65 6.49 6.20 24.09
C GLU A 65 6.55 7.44 23.18
N ILE A 66 6.10 7.29 21.93
CA ILE A 66 6.10 8.36 20.93
C ILE A 66 4.78 9.13 20.99
N SER A 67 4.85 10.46 21.03
CA SER A 67 3.68 11.32 20.83
C SER A 67 3.21 11.23 19.38
N LEU A 68 2.08 10.57 19.16
CA LEU A 68 1.61 10.28 17.80
C LEU A 68 1.08 11.53 17.10
N THR A 69 1.46 11.70 15.83
CA THR A 69 0.94 12.76 14.96
C THR A 69 -0.17 12.23 14.06
N PRO A 70 -1.19 13.04 13.74
CA PRO A 70 -2.19 12.66 12.74
C PRO A 70 -1.55 12.46 11.36
N ILE A 71 -2.19 11.64 10.52
CA ILE A 71 -1.81 11.46 9.11
C ILE A 71 -2.61 12.48 8.30
N ASP A 72 -1.95 13.55 7.88
CA ASP A 72 -2.46 14.57 6.97
C ASP A 72 -1.84 14.46 5.57
N ASP A 73 -2.13 15.42 4.70
CA ASP A 73 -1.64 15.44 3.32
C ASP A 73 -0.12 15.56 3.26
N GLN A 74 0.49 16.35 4.15
CA GLN A 74 1.93 16.52 4.21
C GLN A 74 2.62 15.20 4.59
N VAL A 75 2.07 14.46 5.56
CA VAL A 75 2.55 13.12 5.93
C VAL A 75 2.40 12.15 4.77
N ILE A 76 1.27 12.16 4.06
CA ILE A 76 1.05 11.25 2.91
C ILE A 76 2.07 11.53 1.79
N GLU A 77 2.33 12.79 1.48
CA GLU A 77 3.24 13.22 0.42
C GLU A 77 4.72 12.99 0.76
N SER A 78 5.09 13.01 2.05
CA SER A 78 6.47 12.83 2.49
C SER A 78 6.94 11.37 2.46
N LEU A 79 6.05 10.41 2.25
CA LEU A 79 6.42 9.00 2.20
C LEU A 79 7.10 8.61 0.88
N ASP A 80 7.97 7.60 0.95
CA ASP A 80 8.69 7.04 -0.19
C ASP A 80 7.79 6.10 -1.02
N TRP A 81 6.87 6.70 -1.75
CA TRP A 81 5.99 6.00 -2.66
C TRP A 81 6.71 5.59 -3.95
N SER A 82 6.38 4.39 -4.46
CA SER A 82 6.73 4.02 -5.83
C SER A 82 6.10 5.00 -6.84
N PRO A 83 6.67 5.08 -8.07
CA PRO A 83 5.98 5.73 -9.17
C PRO A 83 4.62 5.07 -9.44
N TRP A 84 3.77 5.80 -10.16
CA TRP A 84 2.59 5.23 -10.80
C TRP A 84 3.05 4.47 -12.05
N ASP A 85 2.89 3.16 -12.04
CA ASP A 85 3.21 2.28 -13.16
C ASP A 85 1.97 1.46 -13.56
N SER A 86 2.03 0.72 -14.67
CA SER A 86 0.95 -0.23 -15.00
C SER A 86 0.69 -1.21 -13.86
N PHE A 87 -0.51 -1.81 -13.83
CA PHE A 87 -0.85 -2.83 -12.83
C PHE A 87 0.21 -3.94 -12.75
N GLU A 88 0.70 -4.44 -13.89
CA GLU A 88 1.69 -5.54 -13.98
C GLU A 88 3.02 -5.11 -13.38
N ALA A 89 3.54 -3.96 -13.82
CA ALA A 89 4.79 -3.40 -13.31
C ALA A 89 4.71 -3.10 -11.80
N THR A 90 3.55 -2.62 -11.33
CA THR A 90 3.27 -2.40 -9.91
C THR A 90 3.31 -3.72 -9.13
N ALA A 91 2.65 -4.77 -9.63
CA ALA A 91 2.59 -6.08 -8.98
C ALA A 91 3.96 -6.79 -8.94
N ASP A 92 4.76 -6.65 -10.00
CA ASP A 92 6.06 -7.28 -10.13
C ASP A 92 7.15 -6.56 -9.30
N SER A 93 7.13 -5.23 -9.29
CA SER A 93 8.09 -4.41 -8.53
C SER A 93 7.81 -4.37 -7.03
N ALA A 94 6.57 -4.64 -6.60
CA ALA A 94 6.17 -4.58 -5.21
C ALA A 94 7.06 -5.45 -4.29
N PRO A 95 7.46 -4.93 -3.12
CA PRO A 95 8.33 -5.65 -2.20
C PRO A 95 7.55 -6.65 -1.35
N VAL A 96 8.29 -7.58 -0.75
CA VAL A 96 7.78 -8.51 0.26
C VAL A 96 7.84 -7.83 1.63
N ALA A 97 7.03 -6.78 1.80
CA ALA A 97 6.97 -5.98 3.02
C ALA A 97 5.53 -5.54 3.31
N PRO A 98 5.18 -5.23 4.57
CA PRO A 98 3.91 -4.59 4.85
C PRO A 98 3.86 -3.21 4.17
N GLY A 99 2.66 -2.74 3.83
CA GLY A 99 2.50 -1.48 3.13
C GLY A 99 1.09 -1.21 2.65
N VAL A 100 0.94 -0.09 1.97
CA VAL A 100 -0.31 0.33 1.32
C VAL A 100 -0.07 0.43 -0.18
N TYR A 101 -1.08 0.08 -0.97
CA TYR A 101 -1.11 0.25 -2.41
C TYR A 101 -2.37 1.01 -2.83
N MET A 102 -2.27 1.72 -3.94
CA MET A 102 -3.35 2.48 -4.55
C MET A 102 -3.44 2.16 -6.03
N PHE A 103 -4.65 2.20 -6.57
CA PHE A 103 -4.91 2.06 -8.00
C PHE A 103 -5.79 3.19 -8.50
N ARG A 104 -5.57 3.59 -9.74
CA ARG A 104 -6.38 4.55 -10.50
C ARG A 104 -6.48 4.09 -11.96
N ARG A 105 -7.42 4.66 -12.73
CA ARG A 105 -7.43 4.47 -14.18
C ARG A 105 -6.27 5.25 -14.83
N ALA A 106 -5.57 4.65 -15.76
CA ALA A 106 -4.50 5.30 -16.51
C ALA A 106 -5.03 6.49 -17.33
N GLY A 107 -4.13 7.40 -17.73
CA GLY A 107 -4.42 8.43 -18.73
C GLY A 107 -4.53 9.88 -18.22
N ALA A 108 -4.60 10.12 -16.91
CA ALA A 108 -4.39 11.46 -16.35
C ALA A 108 -3.63 11.38 -15.01
N SER A 109 -2.63 12.26 -14.86
CA SER A 109 -1.78 12.39 -13.67
C SER A 109 -2.55 12.77 -12.40
N ASP A 110 -3.72 13.32 -12.59
CA ASP A 110 -4.61 14.00 -11.65
C ASP A 110 -5.84 13.14 -11.32
N HIS A 111 -5.94 11.93 -11.89
CA HIS A 111 -6.93 10.97 -11.45
C HIS A 111 -6.69 10.57 -9.99
N GLU A 112 -7.74 10.78 -9.19
CA GLU A 112 -7.81 10.27 -7.83
C GLU A 112 -7.79 8.73 -7.83
N PRO A 113 -7.23 8.10 -6.78
CA PRO A 113 -7.31 6.66 -6.62
C PRO A 113 -8.77 6.18 -6.62
N ILE A 114 -9.02 5.06 -7.29
CA ILE A 114 -10.32 4.35 -7.28
C ILE A 114 -10.31 3.18 -6.29
N TYR A 115 -9.14 2.75 -5.86
CA TYR A 115 -8.99 1.70 -4.86
C TYR A 115 -7.74 1.93 -4.00
N VAL A 116 -7.87 1.67 -2.71
CA VAL A 116 -6.76 1.66 -1.74
C VAL A 116 -6.76 0.31 -1.03
N GLY A 117 -5.61 -0.27 -0.75
CA GLY A 117 -5.56 -1.45 0.09
C GLY A 117 -4.27 -1.56 0.87
N GLN A 118 -4.32 -2.21 2.02
CA GLN A 118 -3.11 -2.62 2.74
C GLN A 118 -2.75 -4.09 2.53
N ALA A 119 -1.47 -4.35 2.75
CA ALA A 119 -0.92 -5.66 2.98
C ALA A 119 -0.13 -5.65 4.30
N GLY A 120 -0.44 -6.61 5.17
CA GLY A 120 0.37 -6.88 6.35
C GLY A 120 1.46 -7.92 6.07
N GLU A 121 2.19 -8.28 7.11
CA GLU A 121 3.22 -9.33 7.06
C GLU A 121 2.64 -10.75 6.93
N ARG A 122 1.32 -10.94 7.01
CA ARG A 122 0.70 -12.27 7.13
C ARG A 122 1.09 -13.18 5.95
N SER A 123 1.66 -14.34 6.30
CA SER A 123 2.26 -15.35 5.42
C SER A 123 3.52 -14.89 4.67
N GLY A 124 4.16 -13.81 5.10
CA GLY A 124 5.49 -13.39 4.63
C GLY A 124 5.53 -12.95 3.17
N LYS A 125 4.40 -12.57 2.56
CA LYS A 125 4.36 -12.13 1.15
C LYS A 125 4.14 -10.64 0.96
N GLY A 126 3.66 -9.92 1.99
CA GLY A 126 3.51 -8.46 1.97
C GLY A 126 2.71 -7.93 0.77
N LEU A 127 3.05 -6.71 0.34
CA LEU A 127 2.51 -6.06 -0.86
C LEU A 127 2.55 -6.99 -2.08
N ARG A 128 3.70 -7.60 -2.38
CA ARG A 128 3.85 -8.54 -3.50
C ARG A 128 2.83 -9.67 -3.48
N GLY A 129 2.64 -10.30 -2.33
CA GLY A 129 1.68 -11.39 -2.17
C GLY A 129 0.26 -10.96 -2.44
N ARG A 130 -0.12 -9.79 -1.90
CA ARG A 130 -1.45 -9.23 -2.08
C ARG A 130 -1.72 -8.88 -3.54
N LEU A 131 -0.76 -8.26 -4.22
CA LEU A 131 -0.91 -7.88 -5.62
C LEU A 131 -0.93 -9.10 -6.55
N LYS A 132 -0.14 -10.14 -6.27
CA LYS A 132 -0.16 -11.39 -7.04
C LYS A 132 -1.50 -12.13 -7.01
N ILE A 133 -2.31 -11.96 -5.96
CA ILE A 133 -3.69 -12.51 -5.92
C ILE A 133 -4.56 -11.88 -7.01
N TYR A 134 -4.38 -10.59 -7.30
CA TYR A 134 -5.08 -9.91 -8.38
C TYR A 134 -4.49 -10.29 -9.75
N SER A 135 -3.16 -10.38 -9.85
CA SER A 135 -2.49 -10.83 -11.09
C SER A 135 -2.89 -12.24 -11.52
N SER A 136 -3.20 -13.14 -10.58
CA SER A 136 -3.64 -14.50 -10.87
C SER A 136 -5.14 -14.66 -11.06
N GLY A 137 -5.93 -13.58 -10.93
CA GLY A 137 -7.40 -13.64 -10.96
C GLY A 137 -8.04 -14.30 -9.73
N GLN A 138 -7.25 -14.69 -8.72
CA GLN A 138 -7.76 -15.30 -7.48
C GLN A 138 -8.53 -14.30 -6.59
N GLY A 139 -8.39 -12.99 -6.85
CA GLY A 139 -9.10 -11.92 -6.15
C GLY A 139 -10.53 -11.67 -6.61
N ALA A 140 -11.12 -12.51 -7.47
CA ALA A 140 -12.44 -12.29 -8.09
C ALA A 140 -13.58 -11.99 -7.09
N THR A 141 -13.48 -12.47 -5.85
CA THR A 141 -14.53 -12.34 -4.82
C THR A 141 -14.15 -11.40 -3.68
N SER A 142 -12.99 -10.73 -3.73
CA SER A 142 -12.58 -9.80 -2.66
C SER A 142 -11.74 -8.62 -3.15
N GLY A 143 -11.80 -7.52 -2.39
CA GLY A 143 -10.99 -6.33 -2.65
C GLY A 143 -11.17 -5.78 -4.07
N MET A 144 -10.08 -5.30 -4.66
CA MET A 144 -10.08 -4.68 -6.00
C MET A 144 -10.60 -5.63 -7.09
N GLY A 145 -10.23 -6.91 -7.01
CA GLY A 145 -10.63 -7.91 -8.02
C GLY A 145 -12.14 -8.11 -8.09
N LYS A 146 -12.85 -8.05 -6.94
CA LYS A 146 -14.31 -8.08 -6.91
C LYS A 146 -14.91 -6.88 -7.63
N TYR A 147 -14.46 -5.67 -7.30
CA TYR A 147 -15.01 -4.44 -7.89
C TYR A 147 -14.79 -4.38 -9.40
N ALA A 148 -13.58 -4.74 -9.86
CA ALA A 148 -13.29 -4.86 -11.28
C ALA A 148 -14.22 -5.88 -11.96
N PHE A 149 -14.45 -7.01 -11.31
CA PHE A 149 -15.33 -8.04 -11.83
C PHE A 149 -16.79 -7.61 -11.88
N ASP A 150 -17.32 -6.98 -10.82
CA ASP A 150 -18.67 -6.43 -10.80
C ASP A 150 -18.88 -5.35 -11.88
N GLU A 151 -17.90 -4.46 -12.09
CA GLU A 151 -17.95 -3.46 -13.17
C GLU A 151 -17.96 -4.13 -14.54
N GLY A 152 -17.16 -5.18 -14.73
CA GLY A 152 -17.21 -6.00 -15.93
C GLY A 152 -18.60 -6.63 -16.13
N LEU A 153 -19.14 -7.30 -15.11
CA LEU A 153 -20.44 -7.97 -15.17
C LEU A 153 -21.60 -6.98 -15.43
N ALA A 154 -21.41 -5.70 -15.13
CA ALA A 154 -22.37 -4.65 -15.45
C ALA A 154 -22.34 -4.20 -16.93
N ASP A 155 -21.33 -4.58 -17.72
CA ASP A 155 -21.21 -4.29 -19.15
C ASP A 155 -21.88 -5.39 -20.00
N PRO A 156 -23.06 -5.13 -20.60
CA PRO A 156 -23.75 -6.14 -21.41
C PRO A 156 -23.00 -6.52 -22.67
N GLN A 157 -22.17 -5.63 -23.23
CA GLN A 157 -21.38 -5.96 -24.42
C GLN A 157 -20.27 -6.94 -24.05
N TRP A 158 -19.59 -6.73 -22.93
CA TRP A 158 -18.56 -7.67 -22.47
C TRP A 158 -19.13 -9.07 -22.18
N LEU A 159 -20.31 -9.15 -21.55
CA LEU A 159 -20.99 -10.42 -21.34
C LEU A 159 -21.34 -11.14 -22.64
N ARG A 160 -21.78 -10.39 -23.66
CA ARG A 160 -22.03 -10.96 -25.00
C ARG A 160 -20.75 -11.47 -25.64
N ASP A 161 -19.66 -10.73 -25.54
CA ASP A 161 -18.37 -11.15 -26.09
C ASP A 161 -17.88 -12.45 -25.42
N LEU A 162 -17.99 -12.55 -24.08
CA LEU A 162 -17.70 -13.77 -23.34
C LEU A 162 -18.59 -14.95 -23.75
N ALA A 163 -19.87 -14.71 -24.03
CA ALA A 163 -20.79 -15.74 -24.51
C ALA A 163 -20.41 -16.23 -25.91
N ILE A 164 -20.05 -15.32 -26.83
CA ILE A 164 -19.59 -15.68 -28.19
C ILE A 164 -18.31 -16.51 -28.15
N GLU A 165 -17.37 -16.19 -27.27
CA GLU A 165 -16.17 -17.00 -27.05
C GLU A 165 -16.53 -18.40 -26.54
N ALA A 166 -17.46 -18.50 -25.59
CA ALA A 166 -17.92 -19.78 -25.08
C ALA A 166 -18.62 -20.64 -26.17
N ASP A 167 -19.43 -20.02 -27.03
CA ASP A 167 -20.09 -20.68 -28.16
C ASP A 167 -19.09 -21.26 -29.17
N ARG A 168 -17.89 -20.67 -29.26
CA ARG A 168 -16.78 -21.16 -30.10
C ARG A 168 -15.92 -22.24 -29.43
N GLY A 169 -16.22 -22.61 -28.18
CA GLY A 169 -15.42 -23.55 -27.39
C GLY A 169 -14.19 -22.93 -26.74
N GLU A 170 -14.10 -21.59 -26.69
CA GLU A 170 -12.97 -20.83 -26.12
C GLU A 170 -13.28 -20.34 -24.69
N SER A 171 -14.16 -21.05 -23.97
CA SER A 171 -14.61 -20.66 -22.63
C SER A 171 -13.44 -20.53 -21.66
N ARG A 172 -13.44 -19.44 -20.87
CA ARG A 172 -12.39 -19.12 -19.90
C ARG A 172 -12.76 -19.58 -18.49
N SER A 173 -11.75 -19.87 -17.67
CA SER A 173 -11.96 -20.11 -16.24
C SER A 173 -12.37 -18.82 -15.53
N ILE A 174 -12.99 -18.96 -14.35
CA ILE A 174 -13.36 -17.79 -13.53
C ILE A 174 -12.16 -16.89 -13.22
N GLN A 175 -10.97 -17.46 -12.99
CA GLN A 175 -9.76 -16.67 -12.73
C GLN A 175 -9.33 -15.88 -13.96
N GLN A 176 -9.42 -16.47 -15.15
CA GLN A 176 -9.11 -15.78 -16.41
C GLN A 176 -10.10 -14.63 -16.67
N VAL A 177 -11.39 -14.84 -16.45
CA VAL A 177 -12.39 -13.77 -16.62
C VAL A 177 -12.20 -12.66 -15.59
N ALA A 178 -11.94 -13.00 -14.32
CA ALA A 178 -11.65 -12.00 -13.29
C ALA A 178 -10.37 -11.20 -13.59
N ARG A 179 -9.35 -11.86 -14.14
CA ARG A 179 -8.14 -11.17 -14.59
C ARG A 179 -8.42 -10.21 -15.75
N LEU A 180 -9.19 -10.64 -16.74
CA LEU A 180 -9.61 -9.80 -17.86
C LEU A 180 -10.41 -8.58 -17.41
N ALA A 181 -11.24 -8.72 -16.38
CA ALA A 181 -11.97 -7.59 -15.81
C ALA A 181 -11.02 -6.50 -15.27
N ILE A 182 -9.89 -6.90 -14.66
CA ILE A 182 -8.84 -5.97 -14.23
C ILE A 182 -8.13 -5.35 -15.44
N ASP A 183 -7.77 -6.16 -16.45
CA ASP A 183 -7.06 -5.69 -17.64
C ASP A 183 -7.86 -4.61 -18.40
N ARG A 184 -9.18 -4.79 -18.49
CA ARG A 184 -10.09 -3.82 -19.14
C ARG A 184 -10.08 -2.43 -18.53
N LEU A 185 -9.74 -2.33 -17.24
CA LEU A 185 -9.75 -1.05 -16.53
C LEU A 185 -8.50 -0.19 -16.81
N ASN A 186 -7.48 -0.77 -17.45
CA ASN A 186 -6.21 -0.11 -17.75
C ASN A 186 -5.66 0.65 -16.51
N LEU A 187 -5.41 -0.10 -15.43
CA LEU A 187 -5.05 0.50 -14.15
C LEU A 187 -3.57 0.89 -14.08
N GLU A 188 -3.33 2.05 -13.47
CA GLU A 188 -2.04 2.41 -12.89
C GLU A 188 -2.07 2.16 -11.38
N GLY A 189 -0.97 1.66 -10.85
CA GLY A 189 -0.80 1.39 -9.43
C GLY A 189 0.46 2.02 -8.86
N ARG A 190 0.46 2.18 -7.53
CA ARG A 190 1.66 2.50 -6.76
C ARG A 190 1.55 1.92 -5.36
N TRP A 191 2.68 1.82 -4.66
CA TRP A 191 2.75 1.30 -3.31
C TRP A 191 3.74 2.07 -2.45
N VAL A 192 3.60 1.92 -1.13
CA VAL A 192 4.54 2.42 -0.12
C VAL A 192 4.76 1.36 0.95
N THR A 193 6.01 1.14 1.33
CA THR A 193 6.35 0.22 2.43
C THR A 193 6.11 0.85 3.78
N CYS A 194 5.51 0.08 4.68
CA CYS A 194 5.29 0.46 6.07
C CYS A 194 6.26 -0.26 7.02
N ILE A 195 6.56 0.33 8.18
CA ILE A 195 7.45 -0.26 9.21
C ILE A 195 6.87 -1.53 9.84
N HIS A 196 5.54 -1.63 9.90
CA HIS A 196 4.81 -2.78 10.39
C HIS A 196 3.33 -2.69 9.98
N ARG A 197 2.57 -3.75 10.21
CA ARG A 197 1.14 -3.82 9.87
C ARG A 197 0.29 -2.67 10.43
N LYS A 198 0.53 -2.23 11.68
CA LYS A 198 -0.24 -1.11 12.28
C LYS A 198 -0.09 0.19 11.46
N ALA A 199 1.11 0.51 10.98
CA ALA A 199 1.34 1.68 10.15
C ALA A 199 0.57 1.58 8.82
N ALA A 200 0.56 0.39 8.19
CA ALA A 200 -0.20 0.15 6.97
C ALA A 200 -1.71 0.33 7.16
N LEU A 201 -2.27 -0.14 8.28
CA LEU A 201 -3.69 0.03 8.61
C LEU A 201 -4.06 1.51 8.84
N LEU A 202 -3.23 2.24 9.58
CA LEU A 202 -3.47 3.67 9.84
C LEU A 202 -3.40 4.49 8.56
N LEU A 203 -2.40 4.21 7.71
CA LEU A 203 -2.22 4.89 6.43
C LEU A 203 -3.34 4.56 5.44
N GLU A 204 -3.76 3.29 5.34
CA GLU A 204 -4.93 2.90 4.52
C GLU A 204 -6.17 3.66 4.97
N ALA A 205 -6.45 3.71 6.27
CA ALA A 205 -7.61 4.42 6.80
C ALA A 205 -7.56 5.92 6.49
N ALA A 206 -6.38 6.55 6.58
CA ALA A 206 -6.20 7.96 6.23
C ALA A 206 -6.44 8.23 4.73
N LEU A 207 -5.91 7.37 3.86
CA LEU A 207 -6.10 7.46 2.41
C LEU A 207 -7.56 7.21 2.01
N ILE A 208 -8.24 6.26 2.67
CA ILE A 208 -9.67 6.01 2.44
C ILE A 208 -10.49 7.25 2.80
N ARG A 209 -10.20 7.91 3.93
CA ARG A 209 -10.87 9.18 4.30
C ARG A 209 -10.59 10.28 3.28
N LYS A 210 -9.33 10.43 2.87
CA LYS A 210 -8.90 11.45 1.90
C LYS A 210 -9.63 11.31 0.57
N TYR A 211 -9.69 10.10 0.02
CA TYR A 211 -10.24 9.83 -1.32
C TYR A 211 -11.66 9.22 -1.29
N HIS A 212 -12.42 9.39 -0.21
CA HIS A 212 -13.69 8.66 0.01
C HIS A 212 -14.72 8.79 -1.13
N LEU A 213 -14.68 9.88 -1.92
CA LEU A 213 -15.62 10.13 -3.02
C LEU A 213 -15.32 9.29 -4.27
N SER A 214 -14.06 8.93 -4.50
CA SER A 214 -13.62 8.21 -5.70
C SER A 214 -13.45 6.70 -5.46
N LEU A 215 -13.35 6.28 -4.20
CA LEU A 215 -12.96 4.90 -3.87
C LEU A 215 -14.11 3.89 -3.88
N TRP A 216 -13.85 2.76 -4.55
CA TRP A 216 -14.66 1.55 -4.43
C TRP A 216 -14.70 0.98 -3.01
N ASN A 217 -13.64 1.21 -2.22
CA ASN A 217 -13.57 0.82 -0.81
C ASN A 217 -14.79 1.25 0.01
N VAL A 218 -15.40 2.38 -0.35
CA VAL A 218 -16.52 2.99 0.37
C VAL A 218 -17.86 2.64 -0.28
N ALA A 219 -17.90 2.53 -1.61
CA ALA A 219 -19.11 2.19 -2.36
C ALA A 219 -19.64 0.75 -2.09
N GLY A 220 -18.82 -0.12 -1.49
CA GLY A 220 -19.19 -1.49 -1.09
C GLY A 220 -19.27 -1.77 0.41
N ALA A 221 -19.12 -0.76 1.28
CA ALA A 221 -19.48 -0.92 2.69
C ALA A 221 -21.01 -0.88 2.81
N PRO A 222 -21.66 -1.83 3.53
CA PRO A 222 -23.03 -1.60 3.97
C PRO A 222 -23.05 -0.25 4.71
N LYS A 223 -23.92 0.66 4.30
CA LYS A 223 -24.24 1.86 5.06
C LYS A 223 -25.00 1.43 6.31
N ASP A 224 -24.29 0.98 7.34
CA ASP A 224 -24.82 0.80 8.68
C ASP A 224 -23.64 0.93 9.66
N VAL A 225 -23.46 2.13 10.22
CA VAL A 225 -23.58 2.39 11.68
C VAL A 225 -23.76 3.91 11.85
N GLU A 226 -24.99 4.39 11.62
CA GLU A 226 -25.53 5.45 12.45
C GLU A 226 -26.37 4.77 13.53
N SER A 227 -25.91 4.83 14.78
CA SER A 227 -26.68 4.67 16.03
C SER A 227 -25.81 5.12 17.19
#